data_AF-A0A832H6V4-F1
#
_entry.id   AF-A0A832H6V4-F1
#
_cell.length_a   1.000
_cell.length_b   1.000
_cell.length_c   1.000
_cell.angle_alpha   90.00
_cell.angle_beta   90.00
_cell.angle_gamma   90.00
#
_symmetry.space_group_name_H-M   'P 1'
#
loop_
_entity.id
_entity.type
_entity.pdbx_description
1 polymer ?
#
loop_
_entity_poly.entity_id
_entity_poly.type
_entity_poly.pdbx_seq_one_letter_code
_entity_poly.pdbx_strand_id
1 'polypeptide(L)'
;MKLSPFHFRFKNLKTLSILLVFLLGLLTLPALSNSSFPAQSKARIQFVSPDWVTQHSRDPNLRILDVRTNYLDYYAAHIPNAIHIAEGTFRGPNGVLPVQYWKTEKLSQLFAQAGLTRKHRVLVYSDGRDILGATMVAYLLERSGIQDIAVLNGGLKAYKDSNQPVAQEFP
;
A
#
# COMPACT_ATOMS: atom_id res chain seq x y z
N MET A 1 32.94 -66.33 44.81
CA MET A 1 31.82 -65.40 45.09
C MET A 1 31.28 -64.94 43.73
N LYS A 2 30.13 -65.46 43.28
CA LYS A 2 29.59 -65.28 41.91
C LYS A 2 28.80 -63.97 41.82
N LEU A 3 29.12 -63.10 40.85
CA LEU A 3 28.28 -61.98 40.45
C LEU A 3 27.40 -62.42 39.27
N SER A 4 26.08 -62.27 39.38
CA SER A 4 25.13 -62.57 38.30
C SER A 4 25.01 -61.37 37.34
N PRO A 5 24.73 -61.59 36.04
CA PRO A 5 24.56 -60.50 35.09
C PRO A 5 23.16 -59.89 35.21
N PHE A 6 23.10 -58.58 35.47
CA PHE A 6 21.87 -57.81 35.53
C PHE A 6 21.20 -57.78 34.14
N HIS A 7 20.15 -58.58 33.95
CA HIS A 7 19.36 -58.58 32.72
C HIS A 7 18.25 -57.52 32.82
N PHE A 8 18.41 -56.38 32.17
CA PHE A 8 17.35 -55.39 32.05
C PHE A 8 16.34 -55.85 30.98
N ARG A 9 15.26 -56.52 31.42
CA ARG A 9 14.17 -56.97 30.55
C ARG A 9 13.16 -55.83 30.37
N PHE A 10 13.16 -55.19 29.20
CA PHE A 10 12.11 -54.22 28.82
C PHE A 10 10.76 -54.94 28.79
N LYS A 11 9.91 -54.65 29.78
CA LYS A 11 8.67 -55.42 30.02
C LYS A 11 7.48 -55.02 29.16
N ASN A 12 7.52 -53.97 28.36
CA ASN A 12 6.38 -53.60 27.51
C ASN A 12 6.84 -52.86 26.23
N LEU A 13 6.86 -53.56 25.10
CA LEU A 13 7.07 -52.93 23.78
C LEU A 13 6.07 -51.79 23.52
N LYS A 14 4.84 -51.92 24.05
CA LYS A 14 3.75 -50.96 23.88
C LYS A 14 4.03 -49.60 24.54
N THR A 15 4.69 -49.57 25.71
CA THR A 15 5.03 -48.30 26.38
C THR A 15 6.19 -47.59 25.69
N LEU A 16 7.10 -48.34 25.07
CA LEU A 16 8.17 -47.77 24.24
C LEU A 16 7.61 -47.18 22.94
N SER A 17 6.62 -47.82 22.32
CA SER A 17 5.90 -47.29 21.15
C SER A 17 5.11 -46.01 21.46
N ILE A 18 4.47 -45.90 22.62
CA ILE A 18 3.71 -44.70 23.01
C ILE A 18 4.65 -43.52 23.25
N LEU A 19 5.81 -43.75 23.89
CA LEU A 19 6.82 -42.70 24.08
C LEU A 19 7.44 -42.25 22.76
N LEU A 20 7.67 -43.19 21.82
CA LEU A 20 8.20 -42.90 20.49
C LEU A 20 7.19 -42.12 19.63
N VAL A 21 5.89 -42.41 19.76
CA VAL A 21 4.81 -41.65 19.09
C VAL A 21 4.66 -40.25 19.69
N PHE A 22 4.86 -40.06 20.99
CA PHE A 22 4.93 -38.73 21.61
C PHE A 22 6.18 -37.94 21.19
N LEU A 23 7.34 -38.61 21.09
CA LEU A 23 8.60 -38.01 20.66
C LEU A 23 8.61 -37.68 19.15
N LEU A 24 8.00 -38.53 18.31
CA LEU A 24 7.74 -38.22 16.90
C LEU A 24 6.66 -37.14 16.75
N GLY A 25 5.63 -37.14 17.60
CA GLY A 25 4.55 -36.15 17.59
C GLY A 25 5.04 -34.73 17.94
N LEU A 26 6.04 -34.62 18.81
CA LEU A 26 6.75 -33.34 19.07
C LEU A 26 7.70 -32.93 17.93
N LEU A 27 8.18 -33.89 17.12
CA LEU A 27 9.01 -33.63 15.94
C LEU A 27 8.19 -33.29 14.68
N THR A 28 6.89 -33.57 14.69
CA THR A 28 5.93 -33.23 13.62
C THR A 28 5.07 -32.02 13.97
N LEU A 29 5.59 -31.04 14.72
CA LEU A 29 5.11 -29.68 14.49
C LEU A 29 5.43 -29.40 13.02
N PRO A 30 4.44 -29.35 12.10
CA PRO A 30 4.76 -28.72 10.84
C PRO A 30 5.20 -27.33 11.29
N ALA A 31 6.44 -26.96 10.96
CA ALA A 31 6.79 -25.56 10.91
C ALA A 31 5.62 -24.91 10.19
N LEU A 32 4.74 -24.25 10.94
CA LEU A 32 3.70 -23.39 10.40
C LEU A 32 4.54 -22.50 9.54
N SER A 33 4.44 -22.73 8.24
CA SER A 33 5.28 -22.08 7.28
C SER A 33 4.97 -20.63 7.52
N ASN A 34 5.89 -19.91 8.16
CA ASN A 34 5.93 -18.48 8.06
C ASN A 34 6.24 -18.28 6.58
N SER A 35 5.18 -18.35 5.76
CA SER A 35 5.10 -17.68 4.50
C SER A 35 5.18 -16.20 4.87
N SER A 36 6.38 -15.78 5.26
CA SER A 36 6.78 -14.40 5.24
C SER A 36 6.62 -14.04 3.79
N PHE A 37 5.45 -13.52 3.41
CA PHE A 37 5.29 -12.88 2.12
C PHE A 37 6.28 -11.73 2.14
N PRO A 38 7.40 -11.79 1.39
CA PRO A 38 8.31 -10.67 1.37
C PRO A 38 7.61 -9.58 0.54
N ALA A 39 6.78 -8.78 1.19
CA ALA A 39 6.26 -7.55 0.62
C ALA A 39 7.37 -6.49 0.74
N GLN A 40 8.44 -6.64 -0.03
CA GLN A 40 9.45 -5.60 -0.15
C GLN A 40 8.90 -4.55 -1.13
N SER A 41 8.22 -3.54 -0.58
CA SER A 41 7.89 -2.34 -1.36
C SER A 41 9.19 -1.74 -1.89
N LYS A 42 9.30 -1.60 -3.21
CA LYS A 42 10.38 -0.84 -3.85
C LYS A 42 10.07 0.66 -3.88
N ALA A 43 8.82 1.05 -3.61
CA ALA A 43 8.40 2.44 -3.67
C ALA A 43 8.71 3.16 -2.36
N ARG A 44 9.21 4.37 -2.47
CA ARG A 44 9.25 5.34 -1.39
C ARG A 44 7.91 6.06 -1.37
N ILE A 45 7.09 5.75 -0.36
CA ILE A 45 5.85 6.48 -0.05
C ILE A 45 6.10 7.33 1.20
N GLN A 46 5.89 8.63 1.11
CA GLN A 46 6.08 9.56 2.22
C GLN A 46 4.89 10.50 2.40
N PHE A 47 4.59 10.87 3.64
CA PHE A 47 3.67 11.97 3.94
C PHE A 47 4.46 13.27 4.00
N VAL A 48 3.98 14.30 3.31
CA VAL A 48 4.67 15.60 3.18
C VAL A 48 3.83 16.74 3.71
N SER A 49 4.47 17.80 4.20
CA SER A 49 3.78 19.02 4.63
C SER A 49 3.36 19.88 3.44
N PRO A 50 2.46 20.86 3.64
CA PRO A 50 2.22 21.90 2.64
C PRO A 50 3.50 22.61 2.18
N ASP A 51 4.42 22.95 3.10
CA ASP A 51 5.67 23.66 2.75
C ASP A 51 6.54 22.89 1.76
N TRP A 52 6.56 21.56 1.87
CA TRP A 52 7.25 20.70 0.92
C TRP A 52 6.70 20.89 -0.50
N VAL A 53 5.38 21.05 -0.65
CA VAL A 53 4.73 21.26 -1.96
C VAL A 53 5.22 22.55 -2.60
N THR A 54 5.26 23.66 -1.84
CA THR A 54 5.81 24.93 -2.34
C THR A 54 7.28 24.80 -2.72
N GLN A 55 8.10 24.14 -1.89
CA GLN A 55 9.53 23.94 -2.17
C GLN A 55 9.78 23.14 -3.46
N HIS A 56 8.85 22.27 -3.85
CA HIS A 56 8.96 21.42 -5.04
C HIS A 56 8.06 21.89 -6.19
N SER A 57 7.38 23.02 -6.07
CA SER A 57 6.42 23.53 -7.07
C SER A 57 7.04 23.80 -8.45
N ARG A 58 8.35 24.01 -8.51
CA ARG A 58 9.11 24.23 -9.74
C ARG A 58 9.80 22.98 -10.28
N ASP A 59 9.63 21.84 -9.62
CA ASP A 59 10.20 20.57 -10.09
C ASP A 59 9.44 20.09 -11.34
N PRO A 60 10.08 20.09 -12.54
CA PRO A 60 9.40 19.67 -13.76
C PRO A 60 9.04 18.17 -13.77
N ASN A 61 9.62 17.38 -12.87
CA ASN A 61 9.35 15.96 -12.70
C ASN A 61 8.24 15.67 -11.67
N LEU A 62 7.77 16.68 -10.93
CA LEU A 62 6.66 16.55 -10.02
C LEU A 62 5.33 16.56 -10.79
N ARG A 63 4.46 15.62 -10.44
CA ARG A 63 3.07 15.59 -10.87
C ARG A 63 2.17 15.58 -9.65
N ILE A 64 1.12 16.37 -9.67
CA ILE A 64 0.22 16.54 -8.55
C ILE A 64 -1.15 15.99 -8.95
N LEU A 65 -1.67 15.05 -8.19
CA LEU A 65 -3.00 14.48 -8.39
C LEU A 65 -3.95 14.96 -7.30
N ASP A 66 -5.04 15.59 -7.74
CA ASP A 66 -6.23 15.81 -6.94
C ASP A 66 -7.17 14.61 -7.11
N VAL A 67 -7.41 13.87 -6.03
CA VAL A 67 -8.22 12.65 -6.08
C VAL A 67 -9.57 12.78 -5.39
N ARG A 68 -10.01 14.01 -5.08
CA ARG A 68 -11.33 14.25 -4.49
C ARG A 68 -12.43 13.72 -5.40
N THR A 69 -13.56 13.30 -4.81
CA THR A 69 -14.66 12.69 -5.57
C THR A 69 -15.37 13.69 -6.48
N ASN A 70 -15.57 14.92 -6.00
CA ASN A 70 -16.35 15.93 -6.70
C ASN A 70 -15.44 16.86 -7.50
N TYR A 71 -15.57 16.81 -8.82
CA TYR A 71 -14.82 17.66 -9.73
C TYR A 71 -15.13 19.16 -9.55
N LEU A 72 -16.32 19.51 -9.04
CA LEU A 72 -16.65 20.91 -8.74
C LEU A 72 -15.78 21.48 -7.61
N ASP A 73 -15.36 20.64 -6.66
CA ASP A 73 -14.45 21.06 -5.59
C ASP A 73 -13.04 21.33 -6.13
N TYR A 74 -12.64 20.61 -7.19
CA TYR A 74 -11.41 20.88 -7.95
C TYR A 74 -11.50 22.24 -8.64
N TYR A 75 -12.56 22.50 -9.40
CA TYR A 75 -12.77 23.81 -10.04
C TYR A 75 -12.80 24.98 -9.06
N ALA A 76 -13.41 24.78 -7.90
CA ALA A 76 -13.53 25.83 -6.88
C ALA A 76 -12.16 26.24 -6.31
N ALA A 77 -11.26 25.29 -6.08
CA ALA A 77 -9.86 25.52 -5.72
C ALA A 77 -9.05 24.22 -5.75
N HIS A 78 -7.85 24.25 -6.31
CA HIS A 78 -6.89 23.14 -6.28
C HIS A 78 -5.45 23.63 -6.13
N ILE A 79 -4.52 22.71 -5.88
CA ILE A 79 -3.09 23.04 -5.88
C ILE A 79 -2.67 23.38 -7.33
N PRO A 80 -1.90 24.45 -7.58
CA PRO A 80 -1.46 24.80 -8.93
C PRO A 80 -0.77 23.64 -9.65
N ASN A 81 -1.05 23.48 -10.95
CA ASN A 81 -0.59 22.35 -11.79
C ASN A 81 -1.11 20.95 -11.39
N ALA A 82 -2.09 20.86 -10.49
CA ALA A 82 -2.73 19.58 -10.19
C ALA A 82 -3.60 19.09 -11.36
N ILE A 83 -3.63 17.77 -11.54
CA ILE A 83 -4.55 17.10 -12.45
C ILE A 83 -5.60 16.39 -11.62
N HIS A 84 -6.87 16.57 -11.98
CA HIS A 84 -7.97 15.90 -11.30
C HIS A 84 -8.20 14.49 -11.85
N ILE A 85 -8.18 13.51 -10.95
CA ILE A 85 -8.65 12.14 -11.22
C ILE A 85 -9.30 11.58 -9.96
N ALA A 86 -10.64 11.64 -9.92
CA ALA A 86 -11.41 11.18 -8.77
C ALA A 86 -11.04 9.75 -8.37
N GLU A 87 -10.84 9.52 -7.08
CA GLU A 87 -10.37 8.24 -6.54
C GLU A 87 -11.29 7.05 -6.92
N GLY A 88 -12.60 7.29 -7.08
CA GLY A 88 -13.56 6.30 -7.56
C GLY A 88 -13.28 5.78 -8.98
N THR A 89 -12.51 6.51 -9.79
CA THR A 89 -12.12 6.11 -11.16
C THR A 89 -11.31 4.81 -11.19
N PHE A 90 -10.60 4.50 -10.10
CA PHE A 90 -9.67 3.36 -10.03
C PHE A 90 -10.31 2.03 -9.63
N ARG A 91 -11.63 2.02 -9.42
CA ARG A 91 -12.38 0.83 -9.04
C ARG A 91 -13.71 0.74 -9.76
N GLY A 92 -14.28 -0.45 -9.75
CA GLY A 92 -15.65 -0.68 -10.20
C GLY A 92 -16.01 -2.16 -10.16
N PRO A 93 -17.07 -2.56 -10.86
CA PRO A 93 -17.58 -3.92 -10.77
C PRO A 93 -16.63 -4.94 -11.41
N ASN A 94 -16.48 -6.09 -10.76
CA ASN A 94 -15.85 -7.29 -11.34
C ASN A 94 -16.74 -8.50 -11.00
N GLY A 95 -17.54 -8.93 -11.97
CA GLY A 95 -18.60 -9.91 -11.75
C GLY A 95 -19.63 -9.39 -10.74
N VAL A 96 -19.84 -10.13 -9.66
CA VAL A 96 -20.81 -9.78 -8.60
C VAL A 96 -20.26 -8.82 -7.54
N LEU A 97 -18.95 -8.53 -7.56
CA LEU A 97 -18.31 -7.66 -6.58
C LEU A 97 -18.32 -6.20 -7.10
N PRO A 98 -18.95 -5.25 -6.38
CA PRO A 98 -19.22 -3.92 -6.93
C PRO A 98 -18.03 -2.95 -6.89
N VAL A 99 -17.11 -3.12 -5.93
CA VAL A 99 -16.04 -2.16 -5.64
C VAL A 99 -14.70 -2.89 -5.66
N GLN A 100 -14.18 -3.16 -6.85
CA GLN A 100 -12.91 -3.87 -7.03
C GLN A 100 -11.92 -2.99 -7.77
N TYR A 101 -10.66 -3.00 -7.33
CA TYR A 101 -9.60 -2.29 -8.05
C TYR A 101 -9.44 -2.84 -9.46
N TRP A 102 -9.18 -1.95 -10.41
CA TRP A 102 -8.81 -2.38 -11.74
C TRP A 102 -7.51 -3.18 -11.76
N LYS A 103 -7.34 -3.98 -12.82
CA LYS A 103 -6.07 -4.65 -13.11
C LYS A 103 -5.00 -3.61 -13.47
N THR A 104 -3.73 -3.98 -13.28
CA THR A 104 -2.58 -3.08 -13.46
C THR A 104 -2.55 -2.40 -14.83
N GLU A 105 -3.02 -3.07 -15.89
CA GLU A 105 -3.06 -2.53 -17.24
C GLU A 105 -3.99 -1.32 -17.34
N LYS A 106 -5.20 -1.42 -16.80
CA LYS A 106 -6.18 -0.33 -16.79
C LYS A 106 -5.75 0.79 -15.84
N LEU A 107 -5.18 0.46 -14.68
CA LEU A 107 -4.59 1.47 -13.78
C LEU A 107 -3.47 2.25 -14.47
N SER A 108 -2.56 1.56 -15.17
CA SER A 108 -1.46 2.18 -15.91
C SER A 108 -1.98 3.09 -17.02
N GLN A 109 -3.05 2.71 -17.72
CA GLN A 109 -3.70 3.56 -18.73
C GLN A 109 -4.30 4.82 -18.12
N LEU A 110 -5.03 4.70 -17.00
CA LEU A 110 -5.61 5.85 -16.30
C LEU A 110 -4.53 6.83 -15.83
N PHE A 111 -3.43 6.32 -15.24
CA PHE A 111 -2.31 7.16 -14.82
C PHE A 111 -1.60 7.79 -16.02
N ALA A 112 -1.43 7.08 -17.14
CA ALA A 112 -0.85 7.65 -18.36
C ALA A 112 -1.74 8.76 -18.97
N GLN A 113 -3.07 8.60 -18.94
CA GLN A 113 -4.03 9.63 -19.36
C GLN A 113 -3.93 10.87 -18.46
N ALA A 114 -3.63 10.70 -17.18
CA ALA A 114 -3.30 11.80 -16.26
C ALA A 114 -1.86 12.33 -16.42
N GLY A 115 -1.17 12.02 -17.53
CA GLY A 115 0.16 12.54 -17.84
C GLY A 115 1.29 11.92 -17.00
N LEU A 116 1.05 10.78 -16.34
CA LEU A 116 2.06 10.12 -15.52
C LEU A 116 2.91 9.13 -16.32
N THR A 117 4.19 9.04 -15.95
CA THR A 117 5.12 8.00 -16.37
C THR A 117 5.80 7.45 -15.12
N ARG A 118 6.44 6.28 -15.24
CA ARG A 118 7.15 5.63 -14.11
C ARG A 118 8.34 6.44 -13.58
N LYS A 119 8.78 7.48 -14.29
CA LYS A 119 9.91 8.35 -13.92
C LYS A 119 9.51 9.55 -13.07
N HIS A 120 8.22 9.89 -13.04
CA HIS A 120 7.74 11.05 -12.30
C HIS A 120 7.74 10.79 -10.79
N ARG A 121 7.92 11.87 -10.03
CA ARG A 121 7.52 11.93 -8.63
C ARG A 121 6.04 12.35 -8.58
N VAL A 122 5.23 11.64 -7.81
CA VAL A 122 3.78 11.90 -7.76
C VAL A 122 3.36 12.31 -6.36
N LEU A 123 2.84 13.54 -6.23
CA LEU A 123 2.13 14.01 -5.05
C LEU A 123 0.64 13.72 -5.20
N VAL A 124 0.02 13.10 -4.21
CA VAL A 124 -1.43 12.83 -4.17
C VAL A 124 -2.04 13.55 -2.99
N TYR A 125 -3.21 14.18 -3.20
CA TYR A 125 -3.97 14.80 -2.12
C TYR A 125 -5.49 14.67 -2.31
N SER A 126 -6.21 14.83 -1.20
CA SER A 126 -7.67 14.94 -1.14
C SER A 126 -8.06 16.18 -0.30
N ASP A 127 -9.29 16.30 0.18
CA ASP A 127 -9.80 17.50 0.87
C ASP A 127 -9.15 17.77 2.24
N GLY A 128 -8.59 16.76 2.89
CA GLY A 128 -7.99 16.84 4.23
C GLY A 128 -8.86 16.24 5.36
N ARG A 129 -10.12 15.88 5.06
CA ARG A 129 -10.98 15.06 5.93
C ARG A 129 -10.98 13.60 5.47
N ASP A 130 -10.87 13.38 4.16
CA ASP A 130 -10.75 12.07 3.54
C ASP A 130 -9.29 11.76 3.19
N ILE A 131 -8.60 11.08 4.10
CA ILE A 131 -7.25 10.54 3.87
C ILE A 131 -7.27 9.22 3.09
N LEU A 132 -8.44 8.55 3.06
CA LEU A 132 -8.56 7.21 2.48
C LEU A 132 -8.39 7.25 0.97
N GLY A 133 -9.03 8.21 0.29
CA GLY A 133 -8.87 8.37 -1.17
C GLY A 133 -7.41 8.59 -1.59
N ALA A 134 -6.70 9.51 -0.92
CA ALA A 134 -5.31 9.83 -1.27
C ALA A 134 -4.34 8.66 -1.00
N THR A 135 -4.47 7.99 0.14
CA THR A 135 -3.61 6.84 0.49
C THR A 135 -3.92 5.60 -0.36
N MET A 136 -5.18 5.39 -0.71
CA MET A 136 -5.58 4.35 -1.67
C MET A 136 -4.92 4.58 -3.04
N VAL A 137 -4.99 5.81 -3.57
CA VAL A 137 -4.37 6.11 -4.88
C VAL A 137 -2.85 6.00 -4.79
N ALA A 138 -2.22 6.38 -3.67
CA ALA A 138 -0.79 6.16 -3.45
C ALA A 138 -0.41 4.67 -3.56
N TYR A 139 -1.19 3.77 -2.95
CA TYR A 139 -1.02 2.33 -3.12
C TYR A 139 -1.17 1.86 -4.57
N LEU A 140 -2.13 2.43 -5.32
CA LEU A 140 -2.35 2.06 -6.72
C LEU A 140 -1.24 2.58 -7.66
N LEU A 141 -0.64 3.73 -7.36
CA LEU A 141 0.54 4.23 -8.05
C LEU A 141 1.73 3.28 -7.86
N GLU A 142 1.98 2.84 -6.62
CA GLU A 142 3.00 1.84 -6.31
C GLU A 142 2.72 0.53 -7.07
N ARG A 143 1.49 0.02 -7.01
CA ARG A 143 1.07 -1.19 -7.71
C ARG A 143 1.26 -1.09 -9.23
N SER A 144 1.22 0.14 -9.77
CA SER A 144 1.46 0.44 -11.19
C SER A 144 2.94 0.70 -11.51
N GLY A 145 3.81 0.65 -10.49
CA GLY A 145 5.26 0.71 -10.60
C GLY A 145 5.86 2.12 -10.55
N ILE A 146 5.12 3.11 -10.04
CA ILE A 146 5.67 4.40 -9.66
C ILE A 146 6.36 4.25 -8.30
N GLN A 147 7.58 4.76 -8.20
CA GLN A 147 8.45 4.50 -7.04
C GLN A 147 8.62 5.70 -6.11
N ASP A 148 8.35 6.92 -6.55
CA ASP A 148 8.53 8.14 -5.75
C ASP A 148 7.17 8.81 -5.56
N ILE A 149 6.56 8.56 -4.41
CA ILE A 149 5.18 8.92 -4.11
C ILE A 149 5.14 9.75 -2.83
N ALA A 150 4.48 10.89 -2.90
CA ALA A 150 4.20 11.75 -1.75
C ALA A 150 2.68 11.82 -1.54
N VAL A 151 2.25 11.84 -0.28
CA VAL A 151 0.86 12.10 0.12
C VAL A 151 0.84 13.38 0.95
N LEU A 152 0.01 14.35 0.55
CA LEU A 152 -0.09 15.61 1.28
C LEU A 152 -0.78 15.40 2.63
N ASN A 153 -0.04 15.63 3.72
CA ASN A 153 -0.57 15.56 5.06
C ASN A 153 -1.58 16.69 5.30
N GLY A 154 -2.80 16.34 5.71
CA GLY A 154 -3.91 17.28 5.91
C GLY A 154 -4.58 17.79 4.63
N GLY A 155 -4.19 17.28 3.45
CA GLY A 155 -4.85 17.54 2.17
C GLY A 155 -4.93 19.03 1.79
N LEU A 156 -5.90 19.36 0.93
CA LEU A 156 -6.12 20.74 0.47
C LEU A 156 -6.46 21.69 1.62
N LYS A 157 -7.15 21.20 2.67
CA LYS A 157 -7.45 22.03 3.85
C LYS A 157 -6.16 22.55 4.49
N ALA A 158 -5.23 21.67 4.84
CA ALA A 158 -3.96 22.09 5.45
C ALA A 158 -3.12 22.95 4.50
N TYR A 159 -3.18 22.67 3.19
CA TYR A 159 -2.54 23.51 2.18
C TYR A 159 -3.06 24.95 2.21
N LYS A 160 -4.38 25.13 2.22
CA LYS A 160 -5.02 26.45 2.33
C LYS A 160 -4.73 27.13 3.66
N ASP A 161 -4.78 26.38 4.76
CA ASP A 161 -4.48 26.91 6.10
C ASP A 161 -3.02 27.40 6.20
N SER A 162 -2.11 26.89 5.36
CA SER A 162 -0.72 27.36 5.24
C SER A 162 -0.54 28.61 4.36
N ASN A 163 -1.63 29.26 3.93
CA ASN A 163 -1.64 30.46 3.08
C ASN A 163 -0.90 30.30 1.74
N GLN A 164 -0.89 29.09 1.19
CA GLN A 164 -0.29 28.81 -0.10
C GLN A 164 -1.27 29.09 -1.26
N PRO A 165 -0.77 29.48 -2.45
CA PRO A 165 -1.62 29.84 -3.57
C PRO A 165 -2.39 28.64 -4.11
N VAL A 166 -3.68 28.84 -4.39
CA VAL A 166 -4.54 27.87 -5.08
C VAL A 166 -4.83 28.35 -6.50
N ALA A 167 -5.11 27.40 -7.39
CA ALA A 167 -5.55 27.65 -8.75
C ALA A 167 -7.05 27.36 -8.91
N GLN A 168 -7.63 27.95 -9.96
CA GLN A 168 -9.02 27.79 -10.40
C GLN A 168 -9.06 27.60 -11.93
N GLU A 169 -8.08 26.87 -12.46
CA GLU A 169 -7.94 26.61 -13.90
C GLU A 169 -8.35 25.19 -14.27
N PHE A 170 -8.79 25.01 -15.51
CA PHE A 170 -8.98 23.68 -16.08
C PHE A 170 -7.76 23.36 -16.96
N PRO A 171 -7.09 22.22 -16.75
CA PRO A 171 -5.93 21.82 -17.53
C PRO A 171 -6.28 21.42 -18.98
#